data_AF-A0A382SNR0-F1
#
_entry.id   AF-A0A382SNR0-F1
#
_cell.length_a   1.000
_cell.length_b   1.000
_cell.length_c   1.000
_cell.angle_alpha   90.00
_cell.angle_beta   90.00
_cell.angle_gamma   90.00
#
_symmetry.space_group_name_H-M   'P 1'
#
loop_
_entity.id
_entity.type
_entity.pdbx_description
1 polymer ?
#
loop_
_entity_poly.entity_id
_entity_poly.type
_entity_poly.pdbx_seq_one_letter_code
_entity_poly.pdbx_strand_id
1 'polypeptide(L)' 'ENSLVLASLRASQLFNLEIDEDGIKSQKSILSGVGRIRDVAVGPDGYLYLITSNTDGKGFPDASDDKLLRIVK' A
#
# COMPACT_ATOMS: atom_id res chain seq x y z
N GLU A 1 9.20 16.06 9.24
CA GLU A 1 8.78 14.66 9.42
C GLU A 1 8.82 13.98 8.07
N ASN A 2 9.76 13.05 7.86
CA ASN A 2 9.88 12.34 6.59
C ASN A 2 9.13 11.01 6.68
N SER A 3 7.87 11.05 6.24
CA SER A 3 7.01 9.85 6.14
C SER A 3 7.02 9.35 4.69
N LEU A 4 7.18 8.03 4.54
CA LEU A 4 7.11 7.33 3.26
C LEU A 4 6.05 6.23 3.32
N VAL A 5 5.10 6.26 2.40
CA VAL A 5 4.12 5.18 2.24
C VAL A 5 4.67 4.13 1.26
N LEU A 6 4.75 2.89 1.70
CA LEU A 6 5.31 1.78 0.93
C LEU A 6 4.23 0.73 0.62
N ALA A 7 3.90 0.59 -0.66
CA ALA A 7 3.14 -0.54 -1.19
C ALA A 7 4.01 -1.81 -1.21
N SER A 8 3.42 -2.96 -0.88
CA SER A 8 4.14 -4.23 -0.92
C SER A 8 3.37 -5.33 -1.65
N LEU A 9 4.08 -6.03 -2.53
CA LEU A 9 3.54 -7.13 -3.31
C LEU A 9 3.45 -8.42 -2.49
N ARG A 10 4.59 -9.00 -2.10
CA ARG A 10 4.61 -10.30 -1.39
C ARG A 10 4.10 -10.18 0.04
N ALA A 11 4.46 -9.11 0.76
CA ALA A 11 4.03 -8.89 2.13
C ALA A 11 2.52 -8.55 2.23
N SER A 12 1.88 -8.14 1.13
CA SER A 12 0.44 -7.89 1.05
C SER A 12 -0.06 -6.87 2.10
N GLN A 13 0.74 -5.84 2.32
CA GLN A 13 0.49 -4.76 3.28
C GLN A 13 0.87 -3.39 2.69
N LEU A 14 0.22 -2.34 3.19
CA LEU A 14 0.66 -0.97 3.01
C LEU A 14 1.35 -0.52 4.29
N PHE A 15 2.58 -0.02 4.18
CA PHE A 15 3.35 0.46 5.32
C PHE A 15 3.44 1.99 5.32
N ASN A 16 3.42 2.57 6.51
CA ASN A 16 3.97 3.90 6.77
C ASN A 16 5.34 3.74 7.39
N LEU A 17 6.36 4.33 6.77
CA LEU A 17 7.73 4.36 7.26
C LEU A 17 8.06 5.76 7.75
N GLU A 18 8.65 5.86 8.93
CA GLU A 18 9.28 7.10 9.40
C GLU A 18 10.78 7.00 9.12
N ILE A 19 11.33 8.02 8.47
CA ILE A 19 12.73 8.07 8.04
C ILE A 19 13.42 9.25 8.74
N ASP A 20 14.63 9.04 9.23
CA ASP A 20 15.52 10.06 9.77
C ASP A 20 16.92 9.98 9.12
N GLU A 21 17.91 10.66 9.71
CA GLU A 21 19.27 10.72 9.20
C GLU A 21 19.98 9.35 9.23
N ASP A 22 19.58 8.45 10.13
CA ASP A 22 20.16 7.12 10.30
C ASP A 22 19.41 6.05 9.49
N GLY A 23 18.29 6.40 8.84
CA GLY A 23 17.52 5.53 7.96
C GLY A 23 16.08 5.33 8.42
N ILE A 24 15.60 4.08 8.42
CA ILE A 24 14.21 3.75 8.82
C ILE A 24 14.14 3.74 10.34
N LYS A 25 13.48 4.75 10.91
CA LYS A 25 13.21 4.88 12.34
C LYS A 25 12.09 3.96 12.80
N SER A 26 11.01 3.85 12.02
CA SER A 26 9.87 2.99 12.35
C SER A 26 9.12 2.52 11.11
N GLN A 27 8.45 1.37 11.24
CA GLN A 27 7.61 0.77 10.20
C GLN A 27 6.27 0.35 10.81
N LYS A 28 5.17 0.90 10.31
CA LYS A 28 3.81 0.57 10.76
C LYS A 28 2.97 0.08 9.58
N SER A 29 2.33 -1.08 9.73
CA SER A 29 1.30 -1.52 8.78
C SER A 29 0.04 -0.67 8.96
N ILE A 30 -0.41 -0.02 7.89
CA ILE A 30 -1.58 0.86 7.89
C ILE A 30 -2.76 0.29 7.10
N LEU A 31 -2.53 -0.72 6.25
CA LEU A 31 -3.59 -1.47 5.57
C LEU A 31 -3.13 -2.91 5.30
N SER A 32 -4.05 -3.85 5.45
CA SER A 32 -3.88 -5.26 5.10
C SER A 32 -5.21 -5.85 4.62
N GLY A 33 -5.20 -7.10 4.15
CA GLY A 33 -6.42 -7.82 3.76
C GLY A 33 -6.91 -7.60 2.33
N VAL A 34 -6.26 -6.72 1.57
CA VAL A 34 -6.57 -6.46 0.14
C VAL A 34 -5.66 -7.23 -0.83
N GLY A 35 -4.74 -8.04 -0.29
CA GLY A 35 -3.76 -8.80 -1.07
C GLY A 35 -2.55 -7.96 -1.49
N ARG A 36 -2.03 -8.26 -2.68
CA ARG A 36 -0.80 -7.69 -3.24
C ARG A 36 -1.06 -6.24 -3.66
N ILE A 37 -0.30 -5.29 -3.12
CA ILE A 37 -0.44 -3.86 -3.47
C ILE A 37 0.73 -3.47 -4.37
N ARG A 38 0.42 -2.96 -5.57
CA ARG A 38 1.44 -2.61 -6.59
C ARG A 38 1.90 -1.17 -6.50
N ASP A 39 0.99 -0.25 -6.24
CA ASP A 39 1.30 1.17 -6.22
C ASP A 39 0.40 1.91 -5.23
N VAL A 40 0.88 3.06 -4.76
CA VAL A 40 0.18 3.98 -3.86
C VAL A 40 0.53 5.42 -4.20
N ALA A 41 -0.47 6.28 -4.28
CA ALA A 41 -0.30 7.70 -4.57
C ALA A 41 -1.28 8.56 -3.77
N VAL A 42 -0.92 9.82 -3.54
CA VAL A 42 -1.83 10.84 -2.99
C VAL A 42 -2.59 11.47 -4.16
N GLY A 43 -3.91 11.40 -4.11
CA GLY A 43 -4.77 12.03 -5.11
C GLY A 43 -4.86 13.56 -4.94
N PRO A 44 -5.42 14.28 -5.92
CA PRO A 44 -5.59 15.74 -5.84
C PRO A 44 -6.56 16.19 -4.73
N ASP A 45 -7.38 15.27 -4.22
CA ASP A 45 -8.28 15.45 -3.08
C ASP A 45 -7.62 15.13 -1.72
N GLY A 46 -6.32 14.81 -1.72
CA GLY A 46 -5.53 14.55 -0.51
C GLY A 46 -5.69 13.15 0.07
N TYR A 47 -6.49 12.27 -0.54
CA TYR A 47 -6.61 10.88 -0.10
C TYR A 47 -5.51 9.99 -0.66
N LEU A 48 -5.21 8.89 0.04
CA LEU A 48 -4.36 7.84 -0.50
C LEU A 48 -5.17 6.92 -1.40
N TYR A 49 -4.66 6.70 -2.60
CA TYR A 49 -5.16 5.74 -3.58
C TYR A 49 -4.15 4.64 -3.78
N LEU A 50 -4.62 3.40 -3.95
CA LEU A 50 -3.77 2.25 -4.21
C LEU A 50 -4.42 1.30 -5.20
N ILE A 51 -3.57 0.55 -5.91
CA ILE A 51 -4.00 -0.51 -6.82
C ILE A 51 -3.54 -1.88 -6.33
N THR A 52 -4.43 -2.86 -6.40
CA THR A 52 -4.08 -4.27 -6.16
C THR A 52 -3.49 -4.93 -7.41
N SER A 53 -2.79 -6.04 -7.21
CA SER A 53 -2.13 -6.81 -8.27
C SER A 53 -2.19 -8.30 -7.95
N ASN A 54 -3.38 -8.76 -7.56
CA ASN A 54 -3.70 -10.15 -7.21
C ASN A 54 -3.77 -11.04 -8.45
N THR A 55 -4.06 -10.49 -9.62
CA THR A 55 -4.17 -11.23 -10.89
C THR A 55 -2.82 -11.42 -11.62
N ASP A 56 -1.69 -10.97 -11.05
CA ASP A 56 -0.37 -11.01 -11.71
C ASP A 56 0.32 -12.38 -11.72
N GLY A 57 -0.44 -13.46 -11.51
CA GLY A 57 0.02 -14.84 -11.48
C GLY A 57 0.75 -15.25 -10.19
N LYS A 58 0.89 -14.35 -9.21
CA LYS A 58 1.57 -14.61 -7.93
C LYS A 58 0.66 -14.43 -6.71
N GLY A 59 -0.63 -14.16 -6.93
CA GLY A 59 -1.65 -13.99 -5.90
C GLY A 59 -2.72 -15.07 -5.93
N PHE A 60 -3.73 -14.90 -5.07
CA PHE A 60 -4.95 -15.68 -5.03
C PHE A 60 -6.12 -14.73 -5.32
N PRO A 61 -6.41 -14.44 -6.60
CA PRO A 61 -7.38 -13.41 -6.96
C PRO A 61 -8.80 -13.81 -6.59
N ASP A 62 -9.58 -12.82 -6.16
CA ASP A 62 -11.03 -12.93 -6.05
C ASP A 62 -11.72 -12.50 -7.36
N ALA A 63 -13.03 -12.76 -7.48
CA ALA A 63 -13.78 -12.45 -8.70
C ALA A 63 -13.91 -10.94 -9.00
N SER A 64 -13.55 -10.08 -8.04
CA SER A 64 -13.60 -8.63 -8.11
C SER A 64 -12.21 -7.98 -8.20
N ASP A 65 -11.14 -8.77 -8.33
CA ASP A 65 -9.78 -8.26 -8.54
C ASP A 65 -9.51 -7.93 -10.01
N ASP A 66 -8.62 -6.97 -10.32
CA ASP A 66 -7.90 -6.06 -9.40
C ASP A 66 -8.68 -4.77 -9.13
N LYS A 67 -8.33 -4.06 -8.06
CA LYS A 67 -9.10 -2.94 -7.50
C LYS A 67 -8.26 -1.67 -7.44
N LEU A 68 -8.88 -0.54 -7.77
CA LEU A 68 -8.44 0.79 -7.34
C LEU A 68 -9.19 1.14 -6.05
N LEU A 69 -8.46 1.34 -4.96
CA LEU A 69 -9.02 1.61 -3.64
C LEU A 69 -8.61 3.01 -3.18
N ARG A 70 -9.51 3.69 -2.47
CA ARG A 70 -9.27 4.96 -1.78
C ARG A 70 -9.33 4.72 -0.27
N ILE A 71 -8.30 5.11 0.47
CA ILE A 71 -8.31 5.04 1.93
C ILE A 71 -9.07 6.25 2.46
N VAL A 72 -10.16 5.98 3.18
CA VAL A 72 -10.93 7.00 3.91
C VAL A 72 -10.63 6.89 5.41
N LYS A 73 -10.69 8.02 6.10
CA LYS A 73 -10.52 8.10 7.56
C LYS A 73 -11.74 7.57 8.30
#